data_AF-A0A653C8P5-F1
#
_entry.id   AF-A0A653C8P5-F1
#
_cell.length_a   1.000
_cell.length_b   1.000
_cell.length_c   1.000
_cell.angle_alpha   90.00
_cell.angle_beta   90.00
_cell.angle_gamma   90.00
#
_symmetry.space_group_name_H-M   'P 1'
#
loop_
_entity.id
_entity.type
_entity.pdbx_description
1 polymer ?
#
loop_
_entity_poly.entity_id
_entity_poly.type
_entity_poly.pdbx_seq_one_letter_code
_entity_poly.pdbx_strand_id
1 'polypeptide(L)'
;MQFENIARMNNWSNEEKACVLTSMLRDSAAAILENLCSSDLRDYDKITSALKLRFGDAHLTELLHGNCTTGHSKPRRSDHVCI
;
A
#
# COMPACT_ATOMS: atom_id res chain seq x y z
N MET A 1 -12.06 4.94 -2.17
CA MET A 1 -11.65 3.58 -1.76
C MET A 1 -11.33 3.60 -0.26
N GLN A 2 -11.52 2.50 0.49
CA GLN A 2 -11.29 2.45 1.95
C GLN A 2 -9.85 2.88 2.33
N PHE A 3 -8.85 2.36 1.61
CA PHE A 3 -7.45 2.72 1.78
C PHE A 3 -7.16 4.21 1.64
N GLU A 4 -7.67 4.86 0.58
CA GLU A 4 -7.50 6.31 0.40
C GLU A 4 -8.13 7.13 1.52
N ASN A 5 -9.27 6.66 2.05
CA ASN A 5 -9.95 7.34 3.15
C ASN A 5 -9.12 7.24 4.45
N ILE A 6 -8.57 6.06 4.73
CA ILE A 6 -7.68 5.82 5.89
C ILE A 6 -6.37 6.58 5.73
N ALA A 7 -5.79 6.60 4.54
CA ALA A 7 -4.59 7.38 4.22
C ALA A 7 -4.85 8.87 4.42
N ARG A 8 -6.02 9.38 4.01
CA ARG A 8 -6.43 10.78 4.24
C ARG A 8 -6.65 11.07 5.72
N MET A 9 -7.33 10.18 6.44
CA MET A 9 -7.56 10.33 7.89
C MET A 9 -6.26 10.33 8.69
N ASN A 10 -5.30 9.51 8.30
CA ASN A 10 -3.99 9.42 8.94
C ASN A 10 -2.95 10.39 8.37
N ASN A 11 -3.31 11.19 7.35
CA ASN A 11 -2.40 12.10 6.65
C ASN A 11 -1.13 11.39 6.11
N TRP A 12 -1.28 10.17 5.59
CA TRP A 12 -0.18 9.41 5.01
C TRP A 12 0.40 10.11 3.79
N SER A 13 1.72 10.24 3.76
CA SER A 13 2.49 10.70 2.60
C SER A 13 2.53 9.61 1.51
N ASN A 14 2.96 9.95 0.29
CA ASN A 14 3.07 8.96 -0.79
C ASN A 14 4.00 7.79 -0.42
N GLU A 15 5.10 8.07 0.27
CA GLU A 15 6.02 7.05 0.78
C GLU A 15 5.33 6.11 1.81
N GLU A 16 4.50 6.66 2.70
CA GLU A 16 3.77 5.84 3.68
C GLU A 16 2.68 5.00 3.01
N LYS A 17 1.93 5.57 2.06
CA LYS A 17 0.96 4.82 1.27
C LYS A 17 1.63 3.67 0.53
N ALA A 18 2.79 3.94 -0.07
CA ALA A 18 3.60 2.95 -0.75
C ALA A 18 4.04 1.84 0.20
N CYS A 19 4.62 2.20 1.35
CA CYS A 19 5.09 1.24 2.37
C CYS A 19 3.96 0.38 2.95
N VAL A 20 2.81 0.98 3.30
CA VAL A 20 1.63 0.24 3.76
C VAL A 20 1.13 -0.69 2.65
N LEU A 21 0.97 -0.17 1.42
CA LEU A 21 0.54 -0.99 0.28
C LEU A 21 1.47 -2.20 0.07
N THR A 22 2.78 -1.97 0.10
CA THR A 22 3.83 -2.99 -0.01
C THR A 22 3.71 -4.04 1.11
N SER A 23 3.45 -3.60 2.33
CA SER A 23 3.25 -4.48 3.50
C SER A 23 1.98 -5.32 3.41
N MET A 24 0.88 -4.75 2.90
CA MET A 24 -0.37 -5.48 2.65
C MET A 24 -0.22 -6.55 1.55
N LEU A 25 0.78 -6.38 0.68
CA LEU A 25 1.03 -7.22 -0.49
C LEU A 25 2.20 -8.19 -0.31
N ARG A 26 2.82 -8.23 0.87
CA ARG A 26 4.07 -8.97 1.11
C ARG A 26 3.98 -10.48 0.81
N ASP A 27 2.79 -11.07 0.85
CA ASP A 27 2.62 -12.50 0.53
C ASP A 27 2.30 -12.73 -0.96
N SER A 28 1.42 -11.92 -1.56
CA SER A 28 0.97 -12.14 -2.94
C SER A 28 1.83 -11.42 -3.98
N ALA A 29 2.38 -10.24 -3.66
CA ALA A 29 3.13 -9.42 -4.61
C ALA A 29 4.60 -9.22 -4.24
N ALA A 30 5.15 -9.92 -3.24
CA ALA A 30 6.58 -9.84 -2.93
C ALA A 30 7.45 -10.03 -4.18
N ALA A 31 7.14 -11.00 -5.04
CA ALA A 31 7.88 -11.23 -6.28
C ALA A 31 7.84 -10.04 -7.27
N ILE A 32 6.80 -9.19 -7.22
CA ILE A 32 6.71 -7.97 -8.02
C ILE A 32 7.50 -6.85 -7.35
N LEU A 33 7.37 -6.73 -6.04
CA LEU A 33 8.04 -5.72 -5.24
C LEU A 33 9.56 -5.93 -5.25
N GLU A 34 10.03 -7.18 -5.26
CA GLU A 34 11.44 -7.55 -5.46
C GLU A 34 11.94 -7.24 -6.87
N ASN A 35 11.05 -7.14 -7.86
CA ASN A 35 11.43 -6.74 -9.22
C ASN A 35 11.59 -5.21 -9.35
N LEU A 36 11.04 -4.45 -8.42
CA LEU A 36 11.11 -2.99 -8.38
C LEU A 36 12.30 -2.51 -7.55
N CYS A 37 12.85 -1.34 -7.90
CA CYS A 37 13.90 -0.73 -7.09
C CYS A 37 13.32 -0.10 -5.82
N SER A 38 14.13 0.06 -4.78
CA SER A 38 13.73 0.75 -3.54
C SER A 38 13.25 2.19 -3.76
N SER A 39 13.70 2.82 -4.85
CA SER A 39 13.17 4.09 -5.36
C SER A 39 11.71 3.96 -5.77
N ASP A 40 11.40 2.99 -6.64
CA ASP A 40 10.03 2.75 -7.13
C ASP A 40 9.11 2.26 -6.00
N LEU A 41 9.64 1.56 -5.00
CA LEU A 41 8.89 1.13 -3.81
C LEU A 41 8.51 2.28 -2.87
N ARG A 42 9.07 3.47 -3.06
CA ARG A 42 8.63 4.69 -2.36
C ARG A 42 7.56 5.46 -3.14
N ASP A 43 7.40 5.12 -4.42
CA ASP A 43 6.43 5.73 -5.31
C ASP A 43 5.18 4.86 -5.39
N TYR A 44 4.13 5.30 -4.67
CA TYR A 44 2.83 4.63 -4.70
C TYR A 44 2.32 4.39 -6.12
N ASP A 45 2.48 5.37 -7.02
CA ASP A 45 2.05 5.27 -8.42
C ASP A 45 2.79 4.17 -9.19
N LYS A 46 4.10 4.03 -8.96
CA LYS A 46 4.95 3.00 -9.57
C LYS A 46 4.56 1.61 -9.10
N ILE A 47 4.38 1.44 -7.78
CA ILE A 47 3.92 0.19 -7.19
C ILE A 47 2.55 -0.20 -7.76
N THR A 48 1.59 0.73 -7.74
CA THR A 48 0.23 0.49 -8.22
C THR A 48 0.22 0.12 -9.71
N SER A 49 1.04 0.79 -10.52
CA SER A 49 1.19 0.51 -11.95
C SER A 49 1.79 -0.85 -12.23
N ALA A 50 2.85 -1.23 -11.52
CA ALA A 50 3.49 -2.54 -11.65
C ALA A 50 2.56 -3.69 -11.23
N LEU A 51 1.82 -3.50 -10.14
CA LEU A 51 0.83 -4.45 -9.67
C LEU A 51 -0.33 -4.57 -10.67
N LYS A 52 -0.85 -3.46 -11.17
CA LYS A 52 -1.91 -3.44 -12.17
C LYS A 52 -1.50 -4.13 -13.46
N LEU A 53 -0.24 -4.00 -13.88
CA LEU A 53 0.30 -4.71 -15.04
C LEU A 53 0.33 -6.23 -14.84
N ARG A 54 0.49 -6.72 -13.61
CA ARG A 54 0.74 -8.14 -13.35
C ARG A 54 -0.45 -8.91 -12.79
N PHE A 55 -1.20 -8.31 -11.87
CA PHE A 55 -2.41 -8.87 -11.28
C PHE A 55 -3.69 -8.38 -11.98
N GLY A 56 -3.60 -7.26 -12.72
CA GLY A 56 -4.77 -6.59 -13.27
C GLY A 56 -5.40 -5.62 -12.28
N ASP A 57 -6.11 -4.63 -12.83
CA ASP A 57 -6.77 -3.56 -12.08
C ASP A 57 -7.83 -4.07 -11.08
N ALA A 58 -8.59 -5.10 -11.50
CA ALA A 58 -9.65 -5.69 -10.69
C ALA A 58 -9.09 -6.34 -9.42
N HIS A 59 -7.98 -7.07 -9.54
CA HIS A 59 -7.35 -7.74 -8.41
C HIS A 59 -6.73 -6.72 -7.45
N LEU A 60 -6.09 -5.67 -7.97
CA LEU A 60 -5.55 -4.59 -7.15
C LEU A 60 -6.65 -3.84 -6.38
N THR A 61 -7.77 -3.55 -7.05
CA THR A 61 -8.91 -2.87 -6.42
C THR A 61 -9.48 -3.70 -5.28
N GLU A 62 -9.70 -5.00 -5.49
CA GLU A 62 -10.20 -5.91 -4.45
C GLU A 62 -9.25 -6.01 -3.26
N LEU A 63 -7.94 -6.08 -3.51
CA LEU A 63 -6.93 -6.17 -2.46
C LEU A 63 -6.87 -4.88 -1.62
N LEU A 64 -6.94 -3.72 -2.29
CA LEU A 64 -7.01 -2.42 -1.64
C LEU A 64 -8.31 -2.20 -0.86
N HIS A 65 -9.39 -2.87 -1.27
CA HIS A 65 -10.70 -2.77 -0.65
C HIS A 65 -10.87 -3.73 0.54
N GLY A 66 -10.40 -4.98 0.40
CA GLY A 66 -10.52 -6.03 1.41
C GLY A 66 -9.51 -5.94 2.56
N ASN A 67 -8.30 -5.44 2.29
CA ASN A 67 -7.25 -5.40 3.32
C ASN A 67 -7.35 -4.18 4.27
N CYS A 68 -8.22 -3.21 3.96
CA CYS A 68 -8.52 -2.07 4.83
C CYS A 68 -9.71 -2.31 5.77
N THR A 69 -9.79 -3.51 6.37
CA THR A 69 -10.68 -3.75 7.50
C THR A 69 -10.13 -3.03 8.73
N THR A 70 -10.55 -1.77 8.88
CA THR A 70 -10.28 -0.95 10.07
C THR A 70 -11.02 -1.55 11.27
N GLY A 71 -10.41 -2.53 11.92
CA GLY A 71 -10.71 -2.87 13.30
C GLY A 71 -9.90 -1.98 14.23
N HIS A 72 -10.59 -1.16 15.01
CA HIS A 72 -10.12 -0.36 16.16
C HIS A 72 -9.31 0.94 15.92
N SER A 73 -10.04 2.05 15.95
CA SER A 73 -9.87 3.20 16.85
C SER A 73 -8.50 3.45 17.52
N LYS A 74 -7.72 4.43 17.02
CA LYS A 74 -7.28 5.68 17.72
C LYS A 74 -6.16 6.42 16.94
N PRO A 75 -6.17 7.77 16.89
CA PRO A 75 -5.14 8.54 16.21
C PRO A 75 -3.93 8.72 17.13
N ARG A 76 -2.82 8.04 16.85
CA ARG A 76 -1.52 8.41 17.45
C ARG A 76 -0.46 8.42 16.36
N ARG A 77 -0.05 9.65 16.01
CA ARG A 77 1.24 9.99 15.40
C ARG A 77 2.38 9.41 16.25
N SER A 78 3.49 9.09 15.57
CA SER A 78 4.72 8.41 16.04
C SER A 78 4.56 6.89 15.92
N ASP A 79 5.43 6.14 15.25
CA ASP A 79 6.86 6.28 15.04
C ASP A 79 7.23 5.61 13.70
N HIS A 80 8.31 6.09 13.12
CA HIS A 80 8.91 5.64 11.89
C HIS A 80 9.18 4.12 11.92
N VAL A 81 8.42 3.32 11.17
CA VAL A 81 8.86 1.97 10.82
C VAL A 81 8.31 1.55 9.46
N CYS A 82 9.16 1.65 8.45
CA CYS A 82 9.12 0.75 7.31
C CYS A 82 10.25 -0.26 7.56
N ILE A 83 9.89 -1.46 8.00
CA ILE A 83 10.77 -2.64 7.98
C ILE A 83 10.77 -3.20 6.57
#